data_AF-A0A0P7ZRV6-F1
#
_entry.id   AF-A0A0P7ZRV6-F1
#
_cell.length_a   1.000
_cell.length_b   1.000
_cell.length_c   1.000
_cell.angle_alpha   90.00
_cell.angle_beta   90.00
_cell.angle_gamma   90.00
#
_symmetry.space_group_name_H-M   'P 1'
#
loop_
_entity.id
_entity.type
_entity.pdbx_description
1 polymer ?
#
loop_
_entity_poly.entity_id
_entity_poly.type
_entity_poly.pdbx_seq_one_letter_code
_entity_poly.pdbx_strand_id
1 'polypeptide(L)'
;MCVTQAAELECEQPLFVRWQSRFLRRPCLYQDNTLLHCWDGARKGEWGGEINWPKQGTISLTDESGAIVAEVEIAVQSLKPRRRLGSPWSVF
;
A
#
# COMPACT_ATOMS: atom_id res chain seq x y z
N MET A 1 -2.41 -1.07 -11.05
CA MET A 1 -3.20 -2.32 -10.94
C MET A 1 -2.23 -3.49 -11.08
N CYS A 2 -1.80 -4.08 -9.96
CA CYS A 2 -0.96 -5.28 -9.97
C CYS A 2 -1.87 -6.51 -10.04
N VAL A 3 -1.50 -7.47 -10.87
CA VAL A 3 -2.31 -8.65 -11.18
C VAL A 3 -1.38 -9.85 -11.13
N THR A 4 -1.40 -10.61 -10.03
CA THR A 4 -0.49 -11.77 -9.82
C THR A 4 -1.22 -13.11 -9.95
N GLN A 5 -0.52 -14.16 -10.39
CA GLN A 5 -1.08 -15.52 -10.51
C GLN A 5 -1.45 -16.15 -9.16
N ALA A 6 -0.89 -15.67 -8.05
CA ALA A 6 -1.20 -16.09 -6.68
C ALA A 6 -1.03 -14.93 -5.70
N ALA A 7 -1.92 -14.81 -4.72
CA ALA A 7 -1.86 -13.75 -3.69
C ALA A 7 -0.65 -13.90 -2.74
N GLU A 8 0.07 -15.03 -2.81
CA GLU A 8 1.33 -15.28 -2.12
C GLU A 8 2.59 -14.92 -2.95
N LEU A 9 2.46 -14.54 -4.23
CA LEU A 9 3.60 -14.07 -5.01
C LEU A 9 3.77 -12.57 -4.74
N GLU A 10 4.92 -12.22 -4.15
CA GLU A 10 5.34 -10.86 -3.81
C GLU A 10 5.26 -10.00 -5.09
N CYS A 11 4.29 -9.08 -5.13
CA CYS A 11 4.26 -8.09 -6.20
C CYS A 11 5.37 -7.08 -5.88
N GLU A 12 6.55 -7.26 -6.44
CA GLU A 12 7.66 -6.30 -6.35
C GLU A 12 7.35 -5.05 -7.20
N GLN A 13 6.38 -4.24 -6.78
CA GLN A 13 6.12 -2.93 -7.36
C GLN A 13 6.66 -1.83 -6.45
N PRO A 14 7.45 -0.88 -6.97
CA PRO A 14 7.82 0.29 -6.18
C PRO A 14 6.59 1.15 -5.89
N LEU A 15 6.44 1.58 -4.64
CA LEU A 15 5.44 2.58 -4.28
C LEU A 15 6.03 3.96 -4.51
N PHE A 16 5.31 4.80 -5.27
CA PHE A 16 5.65 6.21 -5.45
C PHE A 16 4.60 7.08 -4.76
N VAL A 17 5.05 7.89 -3.81
CA VAL A 17 4.23 8.85 -3.07
C VAL A 17 4.66 10.25 -3.43
N ARG A 18 3.69 11.12 -3.73
CA ARG A 18 3.90 12.55 -3.98
C ARG A 18 2.86 13.33 -3.20
N TRP A 19 3.30 14.31 -2.44
CA TRP A 19 2.40 15.19 -1.70
C TRP A 19 2.81 16.65 -1.83
N GLN A 20 1.85 17.54 -1.59
CA GLN A 20 2.04 18.98 -1.61
C GLN A 20 1.18 19.66 -0.54
N SER A 21 1.66 20.78 -0.02
CA SER A 21 1.03 21.59 1.02
C SER A 21 1.28 23.07 0.76
N ARG A 22 0.35 23.92 1.21
CA ARG A 22 0.51 25.38 1.18
C ARG A 22 1.56 25.87 2.19
N PHE A 23 1.69 25.16 3.31
CA PHE A 23 2.59 25.50 4.41
C PHE A 23 3.75 24.50 4.50
N LEU A 24 4.86 24.94 5.10
CA LEU A 24 5.95 24.03 5.47
C LEU A 24 5.40 23.02 6.48
N ARG A 25 5.59 21.74 6.18
CA ARG A 25 5.12 20.63 7.01
C ARG A 25 6.26 19.65 7.24
N ARG A 26 6.11 18.86 8.29
CA ARG A 26 6.98 17.72 8.61
C ARG A 26 6.20 16.41 8.56
N PRO A 27 5.61 16.04 7.41
CA PRO A 27 4.76 14.87 7.38
C PRO A 27 5.57 13.59 7.44
N CYS A 28 4.94 12.52 7.92
CA CYS A 28 5.51 11.18 7.94
C CYS A 28 4.60 10.21 7.17
N LEU A 29 5.22 9.37 6.37
CA LEU A 29 4.60 8.31 5.58
C LEU A 29 4.69 6.99 6.35
N TYR A 30 3.55 6.32 6.49
CA TYR A 30 3.43 5.03 7.12
C TYR A 30 2.79 4.00 6.20
N GLN A 31 3.16 2.74 6.40
CA GLN A 31 2.48 1.57 5.87
C GLN A 31 2.06 0.68 7.04
N ASP A 32 0.76 0.46 7.24
CA ASP A 32 0.24 -0.39 8.32
C ASP A 32 0.91 -0.06 9.68
N ASN A 33 1.01 1.24 9.99
CA ASN A 33 1.66 1.77 11.20
C ASN A 33 3.20 1.63 11.26
N THR A 34 3.83 1.12 10.21
CA THR A 34 5.30 1.08 10.04
C THR A 34 5.77 2.35 9.38
N LEU A 35 6.70 3.07 10.03
CA LEU A 35 7.25 4.30 9.47
C LEU A 35 8.13 3.99 8.25
N LEU A 36 7.79 4.58 7.11
CA LEU A 36 8.58 4.48 5.88
C LEU A 36 9.55 5.66 5.73
N HIS A 37 9.04 6.89 5.90
CA HIS A 37 9.83 8.10 5.67
C HIS A 37 9.18 9.31 6.35
N CYS A 38 10.00 10.27 6.80
CA CYS A 38 9.53 11.58 7.23
C CYS A 38 10.26 12.66 6.44
N TRP A 39 9.52 13.69 6.04
CA TRP A 39 10.09 14.90 5.47
C TRP A 39 10.31 15.93 6.57
N ASP A 40 11.39 16.70 6.48
CA ASP A 40 11.64 17.81 7.40
C ASP A 40 11.45 19.14 6.69
N GLY A 41 10.42 19.90 7.08
CA GLY A 41 10.24 21.29 6.69
C GLY A 41 10.07 21.48 5.18
N ALA A 42 9.16 20.73 4.55
CA ALA A 42 8.93 20.80 3.12
C ALA A 42 7.50 21.27 2.78
N ARG A 43 7.33 21.90 1.62
CA ARG A 43 6.00 22.19 1.03
C ARG A 43 5.55 21.11 0.06
N LYS A 44 6.46 20.27 -0.40
CA LYS A 44 6.21 19.14 -1.28
C LYS A 44 7.22 18.05 -0.97
N GLY A 45 6.84 16.81 -1.14
CA GLY A 45 7.72 15.68 -0.93
C GLY A 45 7.39 14.58 -1.93
N GLU A 46 8.45 13.91 -2.37
CA GLU A 46 8.37 12.73 -3.21
C GLU A 46 9.16 11.64 -2.51
N TRP A 47 8.60 10.44 -2.50
CA TRP A 47 9.25 9.25 -1.98
C TRP A 47 8.96 8.09 -2.92
N GLY A 48 9.99 7.34 -3.24
CA GLY A 48 9.91 6.12 -4.03
C GLY A 48 10.70 5.04 -3.30
N GLY A 49 10.08 3.89 -3.06
CA GLY A 49 10.75 2.79 -2.39
C GLY A 49 10.05 1.47 -2.65
N GLU A 50 10.80 0.40 -2.45
CA GLU A 50 10.24 -0.94 -2.40
C GLU A 50 9.48 -1.10 -1.10
N ILE A 51 8.24 -1.58 -1.21
CA ILE A 51 7.41 -1.93 -0.06
C ILE A 51 7.01 -3.40 -0.17
N ASN A 52 6.84 -4.05 0.97
CA ASN A 52 6.23 -5.36 1.00
C ASN A 52 4.72 -5.18 0.86
N TRP A 53 4.15 -5.48 -0.31
CA TRP A 53 2.73 -5.26 -0.56
C TRP A 53 1.87 -6.21 0.28
N PRO A 54 1.07 -5.70 1.22
CA PRO A 54 0.21 -6.55 2.03
C PRO A 54 -0.96 -7.05 1.18
N LYS A 55 -1.53 -8.21 1.57
CA LYS A 55 -2.79 -8.70 0.96
C LYS A 55 -3.89 -7.64 1.06
N GLN A 56 -3.93 -6.94 2.20
CA GLN A 56 -4.74 -5.76 2.47
C GLN A 56 -4.02 -4.93 3.53
N GLY A 57 -3.96 -3.62 3.35
CA GLY A 57 -3.32 -2.69 4.29
C GLY A 57 -3.57 -1.23 3.91
N THR A 58 -2.87 -0.33 4.57
CA THR A 58 -3.10 1.10 4.44
C THR A 58 -1.80 1.88 4.36
N ILE A 59 -1.74 2.83 3.44
CA ILE A 59 -0.74 3.88 3.39
C ILE A 59 -1.33 5.15 3.98
N SER A 60 -0.67 5.72 4.99
CA SER A 60 -1.12 6.95 5.63
C SER A 60 -0.02 8.00 5.67
N LEU A 61 -0.42 9.25 5.54
CA LEU A 61 0.42 10.42 5.69
C LEU A 61 -0.06 11.17 6.92
N THR A 62 0.84 11.40 7.87
CA THR A 62 0.55 12.16 9.10
C THR A 62 1.16 13.55 9.03
N ASP A 63 0.60 14.48 9.80
CA ASP A 63 1.18 15.78 10.10
C ASP A 63 2.19 15.71 11.26
N GLU A 64 2.86 16.83 11.56
CA GLU A 64 3.76 17.05 12.69
C GLU A 64 3.10 16.80 14.06
N SER A 65 1.78 16.96 14.13
CA SER A 65 0.96 16.63 15.30
C SER A 65 0.69 15.14 15.48
N GLY A 66 1.04 14.31 14.48
CA GLY A 66 0.70 12.89 14.43
C GLY A 66 -0.73 12.61 13.90
N ALA A 67 -1.50 13.64 13.55
CA ALA A 67 -2.81 13.46 12.93
C ALA A 67 -2.70 12.94 11.50
N ILE A 68 -3.53 11.96 11.13
CA ILE A 68 -3.61 11.45 9.75
C ILE A 68 -4.25 12.52 8.86
N VAL A 69 -3.52 13.00 7.85
CA VAL A 69 -3.98 14.02 6.90
C VAL A 69 -4.40 13.42 5.56
N ALA A 70 -3.88 12.24 5.21
CA ALA A 70 -4.30 11.48 4.05
C ALA A 70 -4.11 9.99 4.33
N GLU A 71 -5.00 9.18 3.77
CA GLU A 71 -5.01 7.73 3.96
C GLU A 71 -5.53 7.07 2.69
N VAL A 72 -4.88 5.98 2.27
CA VAL A 72 -5.25 5.19 1.10
C VAL A 72 -5.16 3.71 1.42
N GLU A 73 -6.26 3.01 1.26
CA GLU A 73 -6.29 1.55 1.35
C GLU A 73 -5.60 0.92 0.13
N ILE A 74 -4.70 -0.03 0.38
CA ILE A 74 -4.00 -0.80 -0.63
C ILE A 74 -4.34 -2.28 -0.49
N ALA A 75 -4.55 -2.96 -1.62
CA ALA A 75 -4.80 -4.39 -1.65
C ALA A 75 -4.20 -5.01 -2.91
N VAL A 76 -3.51 -6.14 -2.74
CA VAL A 76 -3.01 -6.94 -3.86
C VAL A 76 -4.12 -7.88 -4.31
N GLN A 77 -4.56 -7.72 -5.56
CA GLN A 77 -5.50 -8.65 -6.16
C GLN A 77 -4.77 -9.77 -6.92
N SER A 78 -5.19 -11.00 -6.66
CA SER A 78 -4.68 -12.17 -7.37
C SER A 78 -5.71 -12.72 -8.35
N LEU A 79 -5.23 -13.15 -9.52
CA LEU A 79 -6.02 -13.90 -10.50
C LEU A 79 -6.11 -15.39 -10.19
N LYS A 80 -5.54 -15.89 -9.09
CA LYS A 80 -5.63 -17.33 -8.80
C LYS A 80 -7.10 -17.71 -8.68
N PRO A 81 -7.63 -18.58 -9.57
CA PRO A 81 -8.98 -19.05 -9.40
C PRO A 81 -9.03 -19.75 -8.04
N ARG A 82 -9.88 -19.25 -7.14
CA ARG A 82 -10.15 -19.89 -5.86
C ARG A 82 -10.76 -21.25 -6.21
N ARG A 83 -9.91 -22.28 -6.30
CA ARG A 83 -10.28 -23.63 -6.71
C ARG A 83 -11.46 -24.03 -5.84
N ARG A 84 -12.68 -24.00 -6.39
CA ARG A 84 -13.81 -24.61 -5.71
C ARG A 84 -13.42 -26.07 -5.64
N LEU A 85 -13.16 -26.59 -4.45
CA LEU A 85 -13.24 -28.01 -4.16
C LEU A 85 -14.72 -28.39 -4.31
N GLY A 86 -15.22 -28.35 -5.55
CA GLY A 86 -16.43 -29.02 -5.97
C GLY A 86 -16.08 -30.50 -6.01
N SER A 87 -16.62 -31.21 -5.03
CA SER A 87 -16.55 -32.64 -4.73
C SER A 87 -16.23 -33.58 -5.92
N PRO A 88 -15.48 -34.68 -5.70
CA PRO A 88 -14.97 -35.58 -6.76
C PRO A 88 -16.01 -36.58 -7.29
N TRP A 89 -17.30 -36.25 -7.31
CA TRP A 89 -18.35 -37.17 -7.78
C TRP A 89 -18.94 -36.72 -9.13
N SER A 90 -18.33 -37.24 -10.21
CA SER A 90 -18.95 -38.13 -11.20
C SER A 90 -20.41 -37.93 -11.71
N VAL A 91 -20.55 -38.08 -13.05
CA VAL A 91 -21.72 -38.38 -13.96
C VAL A 91 -22.84 -37.30 -14.10
N PHE A 92 -23.32 -36.87 -15.28
CA PHE A 92 -23.42 -37.42 -16.66
C PHE A 92 -23.15 -36.36 -17.73
#